data_AF-X1TCX8-F1
#
_entry.id   AF-X1TCX8-F1
#
_cell.length_a   1.000
_cell.length_b   1.000
_cell.length_c   1.000
_cell.angle_alpha   90.00
_cell.angle_beta   90.00
_cell.angle_gamma   90.00
#
_symmetry.space_group_name_H-M   'P 1'
#
loop_
_entity.id
_entity.type
_entity.pdbx_description
1 polymer ?
#
loop_
_entity_poly.entity_id
_entity_poly.type
_entity_poly.pdbx_seq_one_letter_code
_entity_poly.pdbx_strand_id
1 'polypeptide(L)' 'ESGIVHINDQTVSDEPQVPFGGVKDSGWGRFGGRAGLEEFTELRWISMQFTPRHYPF' A
#
# COMPACT_ATOMS: atom_id res chain seq x y z
N GLU A 1 -6.80 -10.39 16.37
CA GLU A 1 -5.97 -9.48 15.54
C GLU A 1 -6.83 -8.96 14.41
N SER A 2 -6.74 -7.67 14.11
CA SER A 2 -7.53 -6.96 13.09
C SER A 2 -6.65 -5.99 12.31
N GLY A 3 -7.07 -5.62 11.10
CA GLY A 3 -6.38 -4.61 10.29
C GLY A 3 -6.70 -3.16 10.69
N ILE A 4 -7.77 -2.95 11.46
CA ILE A 4 -8.27 -1.64 11.90
C ILE A 4 -8.59 -1.73 13.40
N VAL A 5 -8.25 -0.67 14.14
CA VAL A 5 -8.55 -0.49 15.56
C VAL A 5 -8.96 0.95 15.79
N HIS A 6 -10.07 1.15 16.50
CA HIS A 6 -10.50 2.46 16.98
C HIS A 6 -10.54 2.44 18.52
N ILE A 7 -9.92 3.42 19.17
CA ILE A 7 -9.87 3.52 20.64
C ILE A 7 -10.97 4.48 21.08
N ASN A 8 -11.86 4.02 21.95
CA ASN A 8 -13.00 4.79 22.48
C ASN A 8 -13.97 5.29 21.40
N ASP A 9 -14.04 4.59 20.27
CA ASP A 9 -14.93 4.92 19.16
C ASP A 9 -15.58 3.63 18.62
N GLN A 10 -16.57 3.79 17.76
CA GLN A 10 -17.32 2.68 17.17
C GLN A 10 -16.49 1.88 16.17
N THR A 11 -16.91 0.64 15.92
CA THR A 11 -16.27 -0.25 14.93
C THR A 11 -16.59 0.11 13.49
N VAL A 12 -17.66 0.86 13.25
CA VAL A 12 -18.08 1.31 11.91
C VAL A 12 -17.54 2.72 11.69
N SER A 13 -16.36 2.81 11.11
CA SER A 13 -15.75 4.07 10.72
C SER A 13 -14.91 3.85 9.46
N ASP A 14 -15.13 4.70 8.46
CA ASP A 14 -14.40 4.67 7.18
C ASP A 14 -14.25 6.09 6.66
N GLU A 15 -13.05 6.41 6.15
CA GLU A 15 -12.71 7.70 5.59
C GLU A 15 -11.84 7.52 4.33
N PRO A 16 -12.08 8.25 3.23
CA PRO A 16 -11.40 8.00 1.95
C PRO A 16 -9.87 8.04 2.01
N GLN A 17 -9.29 8.81 2.93
CA GLN A 17 -7.85 8.98 3.07
C GLN A 17 -7.16 7.91 3.93
N VAL A 18 -7.91 7.09 4.69
CA VAL A 18 -7.32 6.05 5.56
C VAL A 18 -7.30 4.69 4.84
N PRO A 19 -6.35 3.81 5.16
CA PRO A 19 -6.32 2.47 4.61
C PRO A 19 -7.38 1.58 5.28
N PHE A 20 -8.30 1.04 4.49
CA PHE A 20 -9.34 0.11 4.92
C PHE A 20 -9.05 -1.32 4.45
N GLY A 21 -8.95 -2.27 5.36
CA GLY A 21 -8.85 -3.70 5.04
C GLY A 21 -8.46 -4.58 6.22
N GLY A 22 -8.63 -5.90 6.03
CA GLY A 22 -8.54 -6.90 7.09
C GLY A 22 -7.23 -7.70 7.13
N VAL A 23 -7.24 -8.74 7.95
CA VAL A 23 -6.21 -9.78 8.03
C VAL A 23 -6.89 -11.14 8.25
N LYS A 24 -6.18 -12.26 8.03
CA LYS A 24 -6.69 -13.64 8.18
C LYS A 24 -7.85 -13.92 7.23
N ASP A 25 -8.92 -14.53 7.72
CA ASP A 25 -10.11 -14.89 6.92
C ASP A 25 -10.86 -13.65 6.39
N SER A 26 -10.55 -12.45 6.90
CA SER A 26 -11.04 -11.18 6.35
C SER A 26 -10.32 -10.76 5.06
N GLY A 27 -9.33 -11.52 4.58
CA GLY A 27 -8.60 -11.27 3.34
C GLY A 27 -7.32 -10.46 3.51
N TRP A 28 -6.86 -9.90 2.39
CA TRP A 28 -5.63 -9.12 2.24
C TRP A 28 -5.84 -7.89 1.35
N GLY A 29 -4.84 -7.02 1.29
CA GLY A 29 -4.88 -5.76 0.53
C GLY A 29 -5.62 -4.63 1.25
N ARG A 30 -5.54 -3.40 0.73
CA ARG A 30 -6.15 -2.21 1.35
C ARG A 30 -6.80 -1.29 0.33
N PHE A 31 -7.98 -0.77 0.64
CA PHE A 31 -8.60 0.35 -0.07
C PHE A 31 -8.33 1.67 0.65
N GLY A 32 -8.52 2.80 -0.04
CA GLY A 32 -8.39 4.11 0.58
C GLY A 32 -6.95 4.57 0.85
N GLY A 33 -6.79 5.88 0.92
CA GLY A 33 -5.49 6.52 1.13
C GLY A 33 -4.42 6.13 0.11
N ARG A 34 -3.16 6.18 0.55
CA ARG A 34 -2.01 5.79 -0.28
C ARG A 34 -1.96 4.28 -0.55
N ALA A 35 -2.40 3.47 0.41
CA ALA A 35 -2.38 2.02 0.26
C ALA A 35 -3.30 1.57 -0.88
N GLY A 36 -4.47 2.20 -1.04
CA GLY A 36 -5.35 1.94 -2.17
C GLY A 36 -4.73 2.26 -3.53
N LEU A 37 -3.88 3.29 -3.64
CA LEU A 37 -3.19 3.59 -4.90
C LEU A 37 -2.23 2.46 -5.29
N GLU A 38 -1.53 1.88 -4.31
CA GLU A 38 -0.58 0.79 -4.52
C GLU A 38 -1.26 -0.50 -5.00
N GLU A 39 -2.53 -0.75 -4.65
CA GLU A 39 -3.29 -1.93 -5.13
C GLU A 39 -3.70 -1.84 -6.60
N PHE A 40 -3.80 -0.62 -7.16
CA PHE A 40 -4.25 -0.38 -8.54
C PHE A 40 -3.15 0.15 -9.46
N THR A 41 -1.90 0.17 -8.98
CA THR A 41 -0.75 0.63 -9.77
C THR A 41 0.37 -0.40 -9.75
N GLU A 42 1.12 -0.44 -10.85
CA GLU A 42 2.33 -1.25 -10.94
C GLU A 42 3.54 -0.37 -10.59
N LEU A 43 4.28 -0.75 -9.54
CA LEU A 43 5.52 -0.06 -9.20
C LEU A 43 6.61 -0.42 -10.19
N ARG A 44 7.04 0.56 -11.01
CA ARG A 44 8.06 0.36 -12.04
C ARG A 44 9.36 1.04 -11.65
N TRP A 45 10.41 0.25 -11.47
CA TRP A 45 11.77 0.78 -11.38
C TRP A 45 12.31 1.05 -12.80
N ILE A 46 12.61 2.32 -13.08
CA ILE A 46 13.13 2.77 -14.36
C ILE A 46 14.46 3.47 -14.11
N SER A 47 15.49 3.06 -14.84
CA SER A 47 16.80 3.71 -14.81
C SER A 47 17.23 4.09 -16.22
N MET A 48 17.97 5.19 -16.34
CA MET A 48 18.53 5.66 -17.59
C MET A 48 20.01 5.93 -17.39
N GLN A 49 20.83 5.36 -18.27
CA GLN A 49 22.27 5.54 -18.26
C GLN A 49 22.66 6.63 -19.27
N PHE A 50 23.22 7.74 -18.80
CA PHE A 50 23.63 8.86 -19.65
C PHE A 50 25.08 8.79 -20.14
N THR A 51 25.90 7.96 -19.51
CA THR A 51 27.32 7.78 -19.84
C THR A 51 27.69 6.30 -19.82
N PRO A 52 28.70 5.85 -20.60
CA PRO A 52 29.13 4.46 -20.58
C PRO A 52 29.52 4.01 -19.16
N ARG A 53 28.93 2.91 -18.67
CA ARG A 53 29.37 2.26 -17.43
C ARG A 53 30.66 1.50 -17.66
N HIS A 54 31.60 1.65 -16.73
CA HIS A 54 32.72 0.73 -16.62
C HIS A 54 32.24 -0.51 -15.86
N TYR A 55 32.21 -1.66 -16.55
CA TYR A 55 31.99 -2.96 -15.93
C TYR A 55 33.34 -3.52 -15.47
N PRO A 56 33.36 -4.30 -14.37
CA PRO A 56 34.61 -4.73 -13.73
C PRO A 56 35.43 -5.75 -14.55
N PHE A 57 34.89 -6.29 -15.64
CA PHE A 57 35.57 -7.19 -16.58
C PHE A 57 35.04 -6.97 -18.00
#